data_AF-A0A520A1E5-F1
#
_entry.id   AF-A0A520A1E5-F1
#
_cell.length_a   1.000
_cell.length_b   1.000
_cell.length_c   1.000
_cell.angle_alpha   90.00
_cell.angle_beta   90.00
_cell.angle_gamma   90.00
#
_symmetry.space_group_name_H-M   'P 1'
#
loop_
_entity.id
_entity.type
_entity.pdbx_description
1 polymer ?
#
loop_
_entity_poly.entity_id
_entity_poly.type
_entity_poly.pdbx_seq_one_letter_code
_entity_poly.pdbx_strand_id
1 'polypeptide(L)'
;WPVFYKMDTLEVLKAETQPGMGGEHDVPGLYAHVMLQAYELTKEKRFLGEAEKAAKTLEGYGFDLFYQANNTAFSSGALLRLYKLTDNKLYLELSYLCLANVFRNIQLWDCNYGFGKNLPTFFALFPLSNAPYTAVYEEQEVFCAFHDYLKHAADIDILPEVHLLITEYIRYLVDRAVYYYPAMLPKEMLEEKTKTGEVDPNLWIALEDLHDGWEKSGAVGQEVYGAGNAFGILPRHYFKIPGDEFMLYVDYPVANFKTRGRSASFKILGNELIQCRMVMVKVGDKKLPEITVSDKGSDKVLKGKALKPGNIEYRVGGGREIKLLWK
;
A
#
# COMPACT_ATOMS: atom_id res chain seq x y z
N TRP A 1 -0.13 15.50 -17.36
CA TRP A 1 -1.19 15.38 -18.39
C TRP A 1 -0.82 14.23 -19.29
N PRO A 2 -1.70 13.24 -19.45
CA PRO A 2 -1.36 11.95 -20.05
C PRO A 2 -1.16 11.99 -21.57
N VAL A 3 -0.64 10.88 -22.09
CA VAL A 3 -0.60 10.57 -23.52
C VAL A 3 -2.03 10.28 -23.98
N PHE A 4 -2.46 10.90 -25.08
CA PHE A 4 -3.82 10.74 -25.59
C PHE A 4 -3.82 9.97 -26.90
N TYR A 5 -4.81 9.10 -27.02
CA TYR A 5 -5.07 8.32 -28.22
C TYR A 5 -6.50 8.54 -28.70
N LYS A 6 -6.70 8.44 -30.00
CA LYS A 6 -8.03 8.37 -30.57
C LYS A 6 -8.58 6.96 -30.35
N MET A 7 -9.62 6.82 -29.51
CA MET A 7 -10.10 5.51 -29.02
C MET A 7 -10.50 4.50 -30.11
N ASP A 8 -10.91 4.97 -31.29
CA ASP A 8 -11.36 4.13 -32.41
C ASP A 8 -10.21 3.58 -33.28
N THR A 9 -9.04 4.23 -33.25
CA THR A 9 -7.93 3.97 -34.18
C THR A 9 -6.59 3.80 -33.48
N LEU A 10 -6.51 4.16 -32.20
CA LEU A 10 -5.29 4.25 -31.38
C LEU A 10 -4.24 5.20 -31.95
N GLU A 11 -4.64 6.14 -32.81
CA GLU A 11 -3.76 7.21 -33.29
C GLU A 11 -3.34 8.11 -32.13
N VAL A 12 -2.06 8.44 -32.05
CA VAL A 12 -1.51 9.31 -30.99
C VAL A 12 -1.95 10.76 -31.24
N LEU A 13 -2.77 11.29 -30.33
CA LEU A 13 -3.19 12.70 -30.32
C LEU A 13 -2.20 13.59 -29.56
N LYS A 14 -1.56 13.04 -28.54
CA LYS A 14 -0.53 13.71 -27.74
C LYS A 14 0.45 12.67 -27.23
N ALA A 15 1.71 12.74 -27.66
CA ALA A 15 2.73 11.74 -27.39
C ALA A 15 3.54 12.00 -26.10
N GLU A 16 3.59 13.24 -25.64
CA GLU A 16 4.48 13.65 -24.55
C GLU A 16 3.71 14.30 -23.41
N THR A 17 4.14 14.05 -22.18
CA THR A 17 3.56 14.66 -20.97
C THR A 17 3.81 16.17 -20.93
N GLN A 18 5.02 16.58 -21.36
CA GLN A 18 5.46 17.93 -21.66
C GLN A 18 6.43 17.90 -22.85
N PRO A 19 6.57 19.01 -23.62
CA PRO A 19 7.48 19.06 -24.77
C PRO A 19 8.91 18.60 -24.40
N GLY A 20 9.37 17.51 -25.04
CA GLY A 20 10.71 16.95 -24.85
C GLY A 20 10.91 16.08 -23.61
N MET A 21 9.88 15.88 -22.77
CA MET A 21 9.95 15.04 -21.57
C MET A 21 9.52 13.58 -21.81
N GLY A 22 9.12 13.26 -23.05
CA GLY A 22 8.61 11.94 -23.42
C GLY A 22 7.23 11.63 -22.82
N GLY A 23 6.81 10.37 -23.01
CA GLY A 23 5.52 9.85 -22.55
C GLY A 23 5.55 9.34 -21.11
N GLU A 24 4.67 8.39 -20.81
CA GLU A 24 4.55 7.74 -19.51
C GLU A 24 5.56 6.58 -19.41
N HIS A 25 6.73 6.85 -18.84
CA HIS A 25 7.89 5.95 -18.90
C HIS A 25 7.74 4.66 -18.08
N ASP A 26 6.83 4.61 -17.11
CA ASP A 26 6.54 3.43 -16.27
C ASP A 26 5.48 2.47 -16.85
N VAL A 27 4.75 2.88 -17.91
CA VAL A 27 3.71 2.07 -18.56
C VAL A 27 4.20 0.69 -19.03
N PRO A 28 5.42 0.51 -19.58
CA PRO A 28 5.91 -0.81 -19.95
C PRO A 28 5.94 -1.80 -18.78
N GLY A 29 6.21 -1.33 -17.55
CA GLY A 29 6.18 -2.18 -16.36
C GLY A 29 4.76 -2.59 -15.96
N LEU A 30 3.78 -1.69 -16.11
CA LEU A 30 2.37 -2.03 -15.92
C LEU A 30 1.87 -3.01 -17.00
N TYR A 31 2.29 -2.82 -18.25
CA TYR A 31 2.00 -3.77 -19.32
C TYR A 31 2.58 -5.16 -19.00
N ALA A 32 3.83 -5.22 -18.52
CA ALA A 32 4.43 -6.47 -18.05
C ALA A 32 3.62 -7.11 -16.92
N HIS A 33 3.08 -6.31 -15.98
CA HIS A 33 2.19 -6.81 -14.92
C HIS A 33 0.96 -7.55 -15.49
N VAL A 34 0.27 -6.94 -16.45
CA VAL A 34 -0.92 -7.52 -17.10
C VAL A 34 -0.55 -8.78 -17.90
N MET A 35 0.56 -8.74 -18.64
CA MET A 35 1.03 -9.90 -19.40
C MET A 35 1.40 -11.08 -18.50
N LEU A 36 2.00 -10.83 -17.33
CA LEU A 36 2.27 -11.89 -16.35
C LEU A 36 0.99 -12.49 -15.77
N GLN A 37 -0.04 -11.68 -15.50
CA GLN A 37 -1.34 -12.20 -15.09
C GLN A 37 -1.97 -13.08 -16.19
N ALA A 38 -1.91 -12.65 -17.45
CA ALA A 38 -2.37 -13.45 -18.58
C ALA A 38 -1.59 -14.78 -18.70
N TYR A 39 -0.26 -14.73 -18.54
CA TYR A 39 0.58 -15.94 -18.49
C TYR A 39 0.20 -16.85 -17.31
N GLU A 40 -0.08 -16.31 -16.13
CA GLU A 40 -0.47 -17.10 -14.97
C GLU A 40 -1.79 -17.83 -15.15
N LEU A 41 -2.75 -17.21 -15.84
CA LEU A 41 -4.06 -17.78 -16.12
C LEU A 41 -4.02 -18.81 -17.27
N THR A 42 -3.30 -18.49 -18.35
CA THR A 42 -3.36 -19.26 -19.60
C THR A 42 -2.19 -20.21 -19.80
N LYS A 43 -1.06 -19.94 -19.15
CA LYS A 43 0.25 -20.57 -19.36
C LYS A 43 0.82 -20.43 -20.78
N GLU A 44 0.25 -19.54 -21.61
CA GLU A 44 0.76 -19.30 -22.95
C GLU A 44 2.06 -18.49 -22.93
N LYS A 45 3.16 -19.07 -23.42
CA LYS A 45 4.51 -18.45 -23.39
C LYS A 45 4.60 -17.10 -24.09
N ARG A 46 3.70 -16.79 -25.04
CA ARG A 46 3.67 -15.48 -25.70
C ARG A 46 3.52 -14.33 -24.71
N PHE A 47 2.71 -14.50 -23.66
CA PHE A 47 2.49 -13.47 -22.66
C PHE A 47 3.74 -13.26 -21.80
N LEU A 48 4.45 -14.32 -21.44
CA LEU A 48 5.75 -14.19 -20.77
C LEU A 48 6.76 -13.45 -21.66
N GLY A 49 6.82 -13.78 -22.95
CA GLY A 49 7.69 -13.10 -23.91
C GLY A 49 7.38 -11.60 -24.06
N GLU A 50 6.10 -11.22 -24.11
CA GLU A 50 5.68 -9.81 -24.15
C GLU A 50 6.02 -9.09 -22.83
N ALA A 51 5.85 -9.74 -21.68
CA ALA A 51 6.24 -9.17 -20.39
C ALA A 51 7.75 -8.88 -20.32
N GLU A 52 8.59 -9.83 -20.74
CA GLU A 52 10.04 -9.64 -20.79
C GLU A 52 10.46 -8.54 -21.77
N LYS A 53 9.82 -8.47 -22.93
CA LYS A 53 10.09 -7.44 -23.94
C LYS A 53 9.78 -6.04 -23.42
N ALA A 54 8.64 -5.87 -22.75
CA ALA A 54 8.25 -4.59 -22.17
C ALA A 54 9.12 -4.22 -20.97
N ALA A 55 9.46 -5.17 -20.10
CA ALA A 55 10.33 -4.92 -18.95
C ALA A 55 11.71 -4.35 -19.36
N LYS A 56 12.30 -4.88 -20.44
CA LYS A 56 13.60 -4.40 -20.95
C LYS A 56 13.59 -2.96 -21.44
N THR A 57 12.44 -2.42 -21.83
CA THR A 57 12.39 -1.01 -22.26
C THR A 57 12.50 -0.04 -21.09
N LEU A 58 12.44 -0.51 -19.83
CA LEU A 58 12.63 0.31 -18.64
C LEU A 58 14.11 0.65 -18.38
N GLU A 59 15.03 -0.06 -19.05
CA GLU A 59 16.47 0.17 -18.92
C GLU A 59 16.85 1.58 -19.38
N GLY A 60 17.75 2.23 -18.62
CA GLY A 60 18.32 3.53 -18.98
C GLY A 60 17.52 4.75 -18.51
N TYR A 61 16.28 4.61 -18.04
CA TYR A 61 15.50 5.76 -17.53
C TYR A 61 15.95 6.25 -16.14
N GLY A 62 16.56 5.39 -15.33
CA GLY A 62 17.00 5.78 -13.98
C GLY A 62 15.86 6.36 -13.15
N PHE A 63 16.04 7.59 -12.65
CA PHE A 63 15.04 8.28 -11.84
C PHE A 63 14.01 9.10 -12.66
N ASP A 64 14.10 9.05 -14.00
CA ASP A 64 13.10 9.62 -14.90
C ASP A 64 12.02 8.60 -15.28
N LEU A 65 12.11 7.37 -14.75
CA LEU A 65 11.13 6.31 -14.96
C LEU A 65 9.77 6.64 -14.32
N PHE A 66 9.78 7.35 -13.19
CA PHE A 66 8.58 7.63 -12.42
C PHE A 66 7.64 8.60 -13.16
N TYR A 67 6.47 8.12 -13.54
CA TYR A 67 5.38 8.96 -14.01
C TYR A 67 4.25 9.00 -12.98
N GLN A 68 3.79 7.82 -12.55
CA GLN A 68 2.73 7.64 -11.58
C GLN A 68 3.11 6.59 -10.53
N ALA A 69 2.80 6.90 -9.27
CA ALA A 69 3.22 6.09 -8.14
C ALA A 69 2.70 4.65 -8.17
N ASN A 70 1.40 4.47 -8.46
CA ASN A 70 0.75 3.17 -8.57
C ASN A 70 1.34 2.34 -9.72
N ASN A 71 1.50 2.91 -10.92
CA ASN A 71 2.10 2.23 -12.08
C ASN A 71 3.51 1.74 -11.76
N THR A 72 4.34 2.63 -11.19
CA THR A 72 5.71 2.29 -10.80
C THR A 72 5.74 1.22 -9.70
N ALA A 73 4.83 1.27 -8.72
CA ALA A 73 4.74 0.26 -7.67
C ALA A 73 4.33 -1.12 -8.22
N PHE A 74 3.31 -1.21 -9.07
CA PHE A 74 2.92 -2.47 -9.73
C PHE A 74 4.03 -3.02 -10.63
N SER A 75 4.77 -2.14 -11.31
CA SER A 75 5.93 -2.49 -12.12
C SER A 75 7.00 -3.19 -11.28
N SER A 76 7.27 -2.70 -10.07
CA SER A 76 8.26 -3.34 -9.18
C SER A 76 7.90 -4.79 -8.86
N GLY A 77 6.63 -5.09 -8.59
CA GLY A 77 6.13 -6.45 -8.34
C GLY A 77 6.15 -7.33 -9.59
N ALA A 78 5.83 -6.78 -10.76
CA ALA A 78 5.92 -7.50 -12.03
C ALA A 78 7.36 -7.92 -12.35
N LEU A 79 8.32 -7.00 -12.16
CA LEU A 79 9.74 -7.25 -12.36
C LEU A 79 10.30 -8.29 -11.37
N LEU A 80 9.87 -8.23 -10.10
CA LEU A 80 10.19 -9.28 -9.13
C LEU A 80 9.68 -10.65 -9.58
N ARG A 81 8.44 -10.73 -10.07
CA ARG A 81 7.84 -11.97 -10.61
C ARG A 81 8.60 -12.48 -11.83
N LEU A 82 9.03 -11.59 -12.74
CA LEU A 82 9.89 -11.97 -13.88
C LEU A 82 11.22 -12.54 -13.42
N TYR A 83 11.86 -11.92 -12.42
CA TYR A 83 13.08 -12.46 -11.82
C TYR A 83 12.85 -13.88 -11.28
N LYS A 84 11.76 -14.15 -10.56
CA LYS A 84 11.44 -15.51 -10.10
C LYS A 84 11.30 -16.53 -11.22
N LEU A 85 10.71 -16.12 -12.35
CA LEU A 85 10.42 -17.02 -13.46
C LEU A 85 11.65 -17.30 -14.34
N THR A 86 12.61 -16.37 -14.37
CA THR A 86 13.71 -16.37 -15.35
C THR A 86 15.10 -16.44 -14.71
N ASP A 87 15.22 -16.17 -13.41
CA ASP A 87 16.49 -15.97 -12.68
C ASP A 87 17.36 -14.83 -13.25
N ASN A 88 16.80 -13.98 -14.12
CA ASN A 88 17.54 -12.87 -14.72
C ASN A 88 17.62 -11.68 -13.76
N LYS A 89 18.82 -11.42 -13.24
CA LYS A 89 19.11 -10.37 -12.25
C LYS A 89 18.73 -8.97 -12.71
N LEU A 90 18.74 -8.69 -14.01
CA LEU A 90 18.27 -7.42 -14.55
C LEU A 90 16.86 -7.07 -14.02
N TYR A 91 15.95 -8.04 -13.97
CA TYR A 91 14.58 -7.77 -13.52
C TYR A 91 14.52 -7.47 -12.01
N LEU A 92 15.40 -8.05 -11.20
CA LEU A 92 15.49 -7.69 -9.78
C LEU A 92 16.04 -6.26 -9.61
N GLU A 93 17.04 -5.88 -10.40
CA GLU A 93 17.61 -4.52 -10.37
C GLU A 93 16.59 -3.48 -10.83
N LEU A 94 15.86 -3.73 -11.91
CA LEU A 94 14.76 -2.87 -12.36
C LEU A 94 13.63 -2.80 -11.32
N SER A 95 13.34 -3.91 -10.64
CA SER A 95 12.37 -3.93 -9.53
C SER A 95 12.77 -2.95 -8.42
N TYR A 96 14.05 -2.93 -8.05
CA TYR A 96 14.59 -1.96 -7.09
C TYR A 96 14.61 -0.54 -7.63
N LEU A 97 14.87 -0.34 -8.91
CA LEU A 97 14.78 0.98 -9.54
C LEU A 97 13.37 1.56 -9.43
N CYS A 98 12.33 0.76 -9.69
CA CYS A 98 10.94 1.17 -9.51
C CYS A 98 10.65 1.55 -8.05
N LEU A 99 11.08 0.72 -7.08
CA LEU A 99 10.89 1.03 -5.67
C LEU A 99 11.62 2.30 -5.25
N ALA A 100 12.86 2.51 -5.71
CA ALA A 100 13.63 3.71 -5.43
C ALA A 100 12.95 4.97 -5.98
N ASN A 101 12.35 4.86 -7.17
CA ASN A 101 11.54 5.93 -7.76
C ASN A 101 10.28 6.24 -6.94
N VAL A 102 9.57 5.23 -6.43
CA VAL A 102 8.44 5.42 -5.52
C VAL A 102 8.88 6.12 -4.23
N PHE A 103 9.94 5.62 -3.57
CA PHE A 103 10.42 6.18 -2.32
C PHE A 103 11.17 7.51 -2.46
N ARG A 104 11.50 7.95 -3.67
CA ARG A 104 11.95 9.32 -3.93
C ARG A 104 10.79 10.31 -3.80
N ASN A 105 9.56 9.88 -4.09
CA ASN A 105 8.37 10.74 -4.19
C ASN A 105 7.46 10.64 -2.95
N ILE A 106 8.08 10.66 -1.77
CA ILE A 106 7.38 10.59 -0.47
C ILE A 106 7.71 11.79 0.40
N GLN A 107 6.78 12.10 1.29
CA GLN A 107 6.94 13.02 2.39
C GLN A 107 7.44 12.28 3.63
N LEU A 108 8.62 12.62 4.14
CA LEU A 108 9.18 12.05 5.40
C LEU A 108 9.18 13.07 6.55
N TRP A 109 8.13 13.89 6.63
CA TRP A 109 7.90 14.83 7.71
C TRP A 109 6.40 14.95 7.99
N ASP A 110 6.05 15.42 9.18
CA ASP A 110 4.68 15.79 9.51
C ASP A 110 4.44 17.28 9.27
N CYS A 111 3.36 17.58 8.56
CA CYS A 111 2.82 18.91 8.36
C CYS A 111 2.14 19.47 9.61
N ASN A 112 2.91 19.70 10.67
CA ASN A 112 2.41 20.17 11.97
C ASN A 112 2.00 21.67 11.98
N TYR A 113 1.41 22.16 10.88
CA TYR A 113 1.01 23.55 10.64
C TYR A 113 -0.32 23.62 9.90
N GLY A 114 -0.93 24.82 9.86
CA GLY A 114 -2.17 25.08 9.11
C GLY A 114 -3.26 24.03 9.37
N PHE A 115 -3.88 23.54 8.30
CA PHE A 115 -4.85 22.44 8.34
C PHE A 115 -4.24 21.06 8.60
N GLY A 116 -2.93 20.87 8.40
CA GLY A 116 -2.22 19.62 8.63
C GLY A 116 -1.90 19.31 10.10
N LYS A 117 -2.01 20.31 11.00
CA LYS A 117 -1.55 20.26 12.40
C LYS A 117 -1.98 19.02 13.20
N ASN A 118 -3.15 18.47 12.92
CA ASN A 118 -3.73 17.35 13.67
C ASN A 118 -3.83 16.06 12.84
N LEU A 119 -3.13 15.98 11.71
CA LEU A 119 -3.19 14.86 10.78
C LEU A 119 -1.83 14.18 10.64
N PRO A 120 -1.78 12.83 10.67
CA PRO A 120 -0.55 12.11 10.38
C PRO A 120 -0.24 12.25 8.89
N THR A 121 0.92 12.84 8.57
CA THR A 121 1.35 13.09 7.18
C THR A 121 2.76 12.54 6.91
N PHE A 122 3.44 12.05 7.94
CA PHE A 122 4.70 11.34 7.79
C PHE A 122 4.56 10.09 6.92
N PHE A 123 5.55 9.88 6.06
CA PHE A 123 5.65 8.81 5.07
C PHE A 123 4.48 8.78 4.07
N ALA A 124 3.88 9.92 3.76
CA ALA A 124 2.85 10.04 2.73
C ALA A 124 3.44 10.04 1.32
N LEU A 125 2.68 9.56 0.34
CA LEU A 125 3.14 9.42 -1.04
C LEU A 125 2.42 10.39 -1.97
N PHE A 126 3.20 11.08 -2.80
CA PHE A 126 2.68 11.95 -3.85
C PHE A 126 2.40 11.11 -5.11
N PRO A 127 1.25 11.31 -5.78
CA PRO A 127 0.83 10.48 -6.91
C PRO A 127 1.68 10.70 -8.16
N LEU A 128 2.19 11.92 -8.35
CA LEU A 128 2.99 12.39 -9.49
C LEU A 128 4.24 13.12 -8.99
N SER A 129 5.27 13.25 -9.83
CA SER A 129 6.54 13.90 -9.48
C SER A 129 6.42 15.37 -9.05
N ASN A 130 5.32 16.03 -9.41
CA ASN A 130 5.07 17.44 -9.14
C ASN A 130 3.70 17.69 -8.49
N ALA A 131 3.04 16.64 -7.97
CA ALA A 131 1.79 16.81 -7.25
C ALA A 131 2.06 17.45 -5.88
N PRO A 132 1.39 18.55 -5.53
CA PRO A 132 1.54 19.19 -4.22
C PRO A 132 0.64 18.57 -3.12
N TYR A 133 0.06 17.40 -3.39
CA TYR A 133 -0.92 16.73 -2.55
C TYR A 133 -0.75 15.22 -2.62
N THR A 134 -1.20 14.52 -1.59
CA THR A 134 -1.29 13.05 -1.61
C THR A 134 -2.66 12.67 -2.17
N ALA A 135 -2.72 11.56 -2.91
CA ALA A 135 -3.98 11.11 -3.49
C ALA A 135 -4.35 9.72 -2.99
N VAL A 136 -5.61 9.58 -2.55
CA VAL A 136 -6.07 8.35 -1.90
C VAL A 136 -5.99 7.14 -2.83
N TYR A 137 -6.27 7.35 -4.12
CA TYR A 137 -6.29 6.28 -5.11
C TYR A 137 -4.88 5.71 -5.29
N GLU A 138 -3.90 6.56 -5.56
CA GLU A 138 -2.51 6.15 -5.72
C GLU A 138 -1.93 5.57 -4.43
N GLU A 139 -2.16 6.18 -3.27
CA GLU A 139 -1.66 5.62 -2.01
C GLU A 139 -2.26 4.23 -1.72
N GLN A 140 -3.56 4.06 -1.94
CA GLN A 140 -4.23 2.77 -1.76
C GLN A 140 -3.70 1.71 -2.72
N GLU A 141 -3.49 2.06 -4.00
CA GLU A 141 -2.97 1.12 -4.98
C GLU A 141 -1.51 0.74 -4.71
N VAL A 142 -0.65 1.70 -4.35
CA VAL A 142 0.73 1.42 -3.92
C VAL A 142 0.73 0.50 -2.71
N PHE A 143 -0.15 0.74 -1.72
CA PHE A 143 -0.32 -0.16 -0.58
C PHE A 143 -0.68 -1.59 -1.00
N CYS A 144 -1.61 -1.74 -1.94
CA CYS A 144 -1.98 -3.05 -2.46
C CYS A 144 -0.82 -3.72 -3.21
N ALA A 145 -0.11 -2.97 -4.06
CA ALA A 145 1.06 -3.43 -4.80
C ALA A 145 2.19 -3.87 -3.86
N PHE A 146 2.40 -3.17 -2.75
CA PHE A 146 3.41 -3.47 -1.74
C PHE A 146 3.10 -4.72 -0.91
N HIS A 147 1.82 -4.94 -0.56
CA HIS A 147 1.41 -6.22 0.02
C HIS A 147 1.66 -7.38 -0.95
N ASP A 148 1.37 -7.20 -2.24
CA ASP A 148 1.61 -8.22 -3.26
C ASP A 148 3.11 -8.45 -3.50
N TYR A 149 3.91 -7.38 -3.52
CA TYR A 149 5.37 -7.45 -3.62
C TYR A 149 5.96 -8.32 -2.51
N LEU A 150 5.62 -8.04 -1.24
CA LEU A 150 6.11 -8.80 -0.09
C LEU A 150 5.67 -10.27 -0.13
N LYS A 151 4.47 -10.55 -0.64
CA LYS A 151 3.99 -11.91 -0.85
C LYS A 151 4.83 -12.65 -1.90
N HIS A 152 5.15 -12.00 -3.02
CA HIS A 152 5.98 -12.57 -4.06
C HIS A 152 7.46 -12.71 -3.66
N ALA A 153 7.94 -11.83 -2.76
CA ALA A 153 9.29 -11.84 -2.22
C ALA A 153 9.53 -12.88 -1.11
N ALA A 154 8.52 -13.62 -0.66
CA ALA A 154 8.62 -14.46 0.55
C ALA A 154 9.73 -15.53 0.52
N ASP A 155 10.13 -15.96 -0.68
CA ASP A 155 11.14 -16.97 -1.02
C ASP A 155 12.32 -16.38 -1.81
N ILE A 156 12.45 -15.05 -1.84
CA ILE A 156 13.53 -14.34 -2.51
C ILE A 156 14.32 -13.56 -1.45
N ASP A 157 15.64 -13.64 -1.52
CA ASP A 157 16.49 -12.76 -0.74
C ASP A 157 16.48 -11.36 -1.37
N ILE A 158 15.75 -10.44 -0.72
CA ILE A 158 15.69 -9.03 -1.11
C ILE A 158 16.38 -8.15 -0.06
N LEU A 159 16.77 -6.95 -0.46
CA LEU A 159 17.43 -5.99 0.43
C LEU A 159 16.62 -5.74 1.72
N PRO A 160 17.26 -5.78 2.91
CA PRO A 160 16.58 -5.51 4.18
C PRO A 160 15.89 -4.15 4.25
N GLU A 161 16.42 -3.15 3.53
CA GLU A 161 15.87 -1.80 3.40
C GLU A 161 14.56 -1.79 2.61
N VAL A 162 14.43 -2.65 1.60
CA VAL A 162 13.18 -2.82 0.84
C VAL A 162 12.11 -3.39 1.75
N HIS A 163 12.44 -4.42 2.53
CA HIS A 163 11.52 -4.93 3.56
C HIS A 163 11.07 -3.83 4.51
N LEU A 164 12.04 -3.07 5.05
CA LEU A 164 11.79 -2.00 6.01
C LEU A 164 10.86 -0.93 5.44
N LEU A 165 11.25 -0.30 4.33
CA LEU A 165 10.54 0.83 3.74
C LEU A 165 9.14 0.46 3.27
N ILE A 166 8.97 -0.70 2.64
CA ILE A 166 7.66 -1.18 2.21
C ILE A 166 6.73 -1.38 3.42
N THR A 167 7.23 -2.04 4.49
CA THR A 167 6.39 -2.30 5.66
C THR A 167 6.05 -1.05 6.45
N GLU A 168 6.96 -0.09 6.55
CA GLU A 168 6.69 1.17 7.22
C GLU A 168 5.73 2.04 6.40
N TYR A 169 5.87 2.11 5.07
CA TYR A 169 4.87 2.77 4.23
C TYR A 169 3.46 2.19 4.47
N ILE A 170 3.32 0.85 4.45
CA ILE A 170 2.05 0.17 4.73
C ILE A 170 1.48 0.61 6.08
N ARG A 171 2.29 0.61 7.15
CA ARG A 171 1.87 1.05 8.47
C ARG A 171 1.37 2.49 8.46
N TYR A 172 2.16 3.40 7.90
CA TYR A 172 1.84 4.83 7.93
C TYR A 172 0.62 5.17 7.09
N LEU A 173 0.39 4.47 5.98
CA LEU A 173 -0.86 4.60 5.24
C LEU A 173 -2.06 4.18 6.10
N VAL A 174 -1.98 3.02 6.77
CA VAL A 174 -3.09 2.54 7.62
C VAL A 174 -3.45 3.55 8.71
N ASP A 175 -2.48 4.26 9.25
CA ASP A 175 -2.69 5.31 10.26
C ASP A 175 -3.41 6.55 9.68
N ARG A 176 -3.03 7.00 8.47
CA ARG A 176 -3.62 8.21 7.86
C ARG A 176 -4.87 7.96 7.02
N ALA A 177 -5.10 6.74 6.54
CA ALA A 177 -6.08 6.45 5.49
C ALA A 177 -7.50 6.93 5.82
N VAL A 178 -7.87 6.94 7.10
CA VAL A 178 -9.19 7.38 7.56
C VAL A 178 -9.42 8.88 7.33
N TYR A 179 -8.36 9.69 7.25
CA TYR A 179 -8.46 11.14 7.07
C TYR A 179 -8.73 11.57 5.63
N TYR A 180 -8.70 10.65 4.67
CA TYR A 180 -9.23 10.91 3.34
C TYR A 180 -10.75 11.05 3.34
N TYR A 181 -11.46 10.60 4.39
CA TYR A 181 -12.90 10.77 4.49
C TYR A 181 -13.23 12.17 5.03
N PRO A 182 -14.04 12.98 4.31
CA PRO A 182 -14.43 14.33 4.71
C PRO A 182 -15.01 14.40 6.12
N ALA A 183 -15.79 13.38 6.52
CA ALA A 183 -16.40 13.28 7.85
C ALA A 183 -15.39 13.22 9.01
N MET A 184 -14.11 12.93 8.72
CA MET A 184 -13.01 12.87 9.67
C MET A 184 -12.20 14.17 9.72
N LEU A 185 -12.53 15.14 8.87
CA LEU A 185 -11.80 16.40 8.73
C LEU A 185 -12.59 17.58 9.28
N PRO A 186 -11.91 18.62 9.81
CA PRO A 186 -12.55 19.90 10.10
C PRO A 186 -13.16 20.49 8.83
N LYS A 187 -14.37 21.05 8.92
CA LYS A 187 -15.08 21.59 7.74
C LYS A 187 -14.29 22.71 7.06
N GLU A 188 -13.56 23.51 7.82
CA GLU A 188 -12.72 24.61 7.34
C GLU A 188 -11.53 24.15 6.49
N MET A 189 -11.13 22.87 6.60
CA MET A 189 -10.07 22.27 5.78
C MET A 189 -10.58 21.87 4.39
N LEU A 190 -11.89 21.78 4.19
CA LEU A 190 -12.48 21.29 2.94
C LEU A 190 -12.63 22.41 1.91
N GLU A 191 -12.21 22.13 0.68
CA GLU A 191 -12.36 23.04 -0.44
C GLU A 191 -13.83 23.28 -0.79
N GLU A 192 -14.18 24.53 -1.06
CA GLU A 192 -15.56 24.93 -1.38
C GLU A 192 -15.83 24.87 -2.88
N LYS A 193 -14.79 25.03 -3.70
CA LYS A 193 -14.87 25.00 -5.16
C LYS A 193 -13.88 24.00 -5.70
N THR A 194 -14.41 22.88 -6.17
CA THR A 194 -13.60 21.79 -6.69
C THR A 194 -13.47 21.86 -8.21
N LYS A 195 -12.48 21.14 -8.74
CA LYS A 195 -12.29 20.98 -10.18
C LYS A 195 -13.35 20.06 -10.78
N THR A 196 -13.71 19.00 -10.07
CA THR A 196 -14.71 18.01 -10.44
C THR A 196 -15.70 17.78 -9.29
N GLY A 197 -16.98 17.62 -9.61
CA GLY A 197 -18.02 17.27 -8.65
C GLY A 197 -18.24 18.32 -7.53
N GLU A 198 -18.43 17.83 -6.31
CA GLU A 198 -18.63 18.61 -5.09
C GLU A 198 -18.04 17.87 -3.88
N VAL A 199 -17.86 18.59 -2.76
CA VAL A 199 -17.39 18.02 -1.49
C VAL A 199 -18.51 18.13 -0.45
N ASP A 200 -19.10 17.00 -0.06
CA ASP A 200 -20.01 16.90 1.08
C ASP A 200 -19.25 16.41 2.33
N PRO A 201 -19.18 17.20 3.42
CA PRO A 201 -18.51 16.80 4.66
C PRO A 201 -19.14 15.58 5.36
N ASN A 202 -20.36 15.19 5.02
CA ASN A 202 -21.09 14.11 5.67
C ASN A 202 -21.05 12.79 4.90
N LEU A 203 -20.51 12.77 3.68
CA LEU A 203 -20.40 11.57 2.88
C LEU A 203 -19.10 10.81 3.19
N TRP A 204 -19.22 9.49 3.33
CA TRP A 204 -18.10 8.57 3.51
C TRP A 204 -17.51 8.15 2.16
N ILE A 205 -17.30 9.13 1.29
CA ILE A 205 -16.58 8.99 0.02
C ILE A 205 -15.28 9.76 0.20
N ALA A 206 -14.16 9.13 -0.15
CA ALA A 206 -12.86 9.74 0.05
C ALA A 206 -12.71 11.01 -0.83
N LEU A 207 -12.06 12.03 -0.28
CA LEU A 207 -11.45 13.08 -1.08
C LEU A 207 -10.39 12.46 -1.99
N GLU A 208 -10.28 12.96 -3.22
CA GLU A 208 -9.17 12.57 -4.08
C GLU A 208 -7.84 12.99 -3.47
N ASP A 209 -7.74 14.27 -3.07
CA ASP A 209 -6.51 14.92 -2.62
C ASP A 209 -6.54 15.32 -1.13
N LEU A 210 -5.40 15.12 -0.45
CA LEU A 210 -5.06 15.77 0.81
C LEU A 210 -3.82 16.65 0.63
N HIS A 211 -3.96 17.92 0.99
CA HIS A 211 -2.89 18.91 0.91
C HIS A 211 -2.03 18.94 2.19
N ASP A 212 -0.89 19.64 2.07
CA ASP A 212 0.14 19.72 3.11
C ASP A 212 -0.25 20.60 4.32
N GLY A 213 -1.43 21.23 4.30
CA GLY A 213 -1.94 22.06 5.39
C GLY A 213 -1.96 23.56 5.13
N TRP A 214 -1.31 24.09 4.09
CA TRP A 214 -1.49 25.49 3.68
C TRP A 214 -2.77 25.67 2.86
N GLU A 215 -2.96 24.80 1.88
CA GLU A 215 -4.17 24.73 1.09
C GLU A 215 -5.25 23.87 1.76
N LYS A 216 -6.49 24.11 1.37
CA LYS A 216 -7.62 23.24 1.67
C LYS A 216 -7.51 21.94 0.85
N SER A 217 -8.07 20.86 1.38
CA SER A 217 -8.11 19.55 0.74
C SER A 217 -9.43 19.30 0.02
N GLY A 218 -9.40 18.43 -0.98
CA GLY A 218 -10.54 18.14 -1.84
C GLY A 218 -10.66 19.10 -3.02
N ALA A 219 -9.55 19.74 -3.41
CA ALA A 219 -9.54 20.69 -4.52
C ALA A 219 -9.83 20.03 -5.87
N VAL A 220 -9.50 18.74 -6.01
CA VAL A 220 -9.92 17.98 -7.19
C VAL A 220 -11.39 17.59 -7.03
N GLY A 221 -11.74 16.88 -5.96
CA GLY A 221 -13.12 16.54 -5.62
C GLY A 221 -13.26 15.34 -4.68
N GLN A 222 -14.49 14.83 -4.57
CA GLN A 222 -14.78 13.52 -3.97
C GLN A 222 -15.01 12.50 -5.08
N GLU A 223 -14.08 11.55 -5.25
CA GLU A 223 -14.11 10.64 -6.38
C GLU A 223 -14.33 9.19 -5.97
N VAL A 224 -15.08 8.46 -6.82
CA VAL A 224 -15.42 7.05 -6.59
C VAL A 224 -14.19 6.15 -6.66
N TYR A 225 -13.13 6.55 -7.37
CA TYR A 225 -11.90 5.76 -7.49
C TYR A 225 -11.21 5.56 -6.14
N GLY A 226 -11.30 6.54 -5.24
CA GLY A 226 -10.82 6.44 -3.86
C GLY A 226 -11.67 5.59 -2.93
N ALA A 227 -12.88 5.19 -3.34
CA ALA A 227 -13.82 4.43 -2.49
C ALA A 227 -13.27 3.04 -2.09
N GLY A 228 -12.28 2.53 -2.84
CA GLY A 228 -11.58 1.28 -2.54
C GLY A 228 -10.74 1.30 -1.25
N ASN A 229 -10.43 2.48 -0.69
CA ASN A 229 -9.53 2.65 0.46
C ASN A 229 -9.81 1.71 1.65
N ALA A 230 -10.99 1.80 2.26
CA ALA A 230 -11.37 0.93 3.36
C ALA A 230 -11.39 -0.56 2.96
N PHE A 231 -11.87 -0.87 1.76
CA PHE A 231 -11.97 -2.25 1.27
C PHE A 231 -10.61 -2.87 0.93
N GLY A 232 -9.60 -2.05 0.61
CA GLY A 232 -8.22 -2.47 0.43
C GLY A 232 -7.53 -2.78 1.76
N ILE A 233 -7.71 -1.90 2.75
CA ILE A 233 -7.01 -1.96 4.04
C ILE A 233 -7.59 -3.00 4.99
N LEU A 234 -8.90 -2.97 5.23
CA LEU A 234 -9.55 -3.78 6.26
C LEU A 234 -9.26 -5.29 6.15
N PRO A 235 -9.41 -5.95 4.99
CA PRO A 235 -9.19 -7.40 4.90
C PRO A 235 -7.70 -7.80 5.03
N ARG A 236 -6.76 -6.87 4.92
CA ARG A 236 -5.32 -7.13 5.04
C ARG A 236 -4.79 -6.92 6.46
N HIS A 237 -5.48 -6.13 7.28
CA HIS A 237 -5.03 -5.75 8.61
C HIS A 237 -5.97 -6.22 9.74
N TYR A 238 -7.22 -6.60 9.43
CA TYR A 238 -8.18 -7.14 10.39
C TYR A 238 -8.54 -8.60 10.06
N PHE A 239 -8.21 -9.50 10.98
CA PHE A 239 -8.48 -10.94 10.86
C PHE A 239 -9.56 -11.36 11.83
N LYS A 240 -10.66 -11.88 11.29
CA LYS A 240 -11.76 -12.43 12.09
C LYS A 240 -11.34 -13.78 12.70
N ILE A 241 -11.66 -13.99 13.97
CA ILE A 241 -11.47 -15.28 14.64
C ILE A 241 -12.77 -16.11 14.52
N PRO A 242 -12.78 -17.24 13.79
CA PRO A 242 -14.00 -18.02 13.60
C PRO A 242 -14.55 -18.54 14.93
N GLY A 243 -15.84 -18.28 15.19
CA GLY A 243 -16.55 -18.79 16.36
C GLY A 243 -16.37 -17.98 17.65
N ASP A 244 -15.64 -16.87 17.62
CA ASP A 244 -15.39 -16.01 18.79
C ASP A 244 -15.69 -14.53 18.51
N GLU A 245 -16.04 -13.79 19.55
CA GLU A 245 -16.42 -12.37 19.50
C GLU A 245 -15.21 -11.43 19.64
N PHE A 246 -14.15 -11.69 18.86
CA PHE A 246 -13.01 -10.78 18.75
C PHE A 246 -12.32 -10.86 17.39
N MET A 247 -11.56 -9.82 17.06
CA MET A 247 -10.71 -9.76 15.87
C MET A 247 -9.27 -9.53 16.26
N LEU A 248 -8.36 -9.90 15.36
CA LEU A 248 -6.96 -9.52 15.42
C LEU A 248 -6.75 -8.34 14.46
N TYR A 249 -6.19 -7.24 14.97
CA TYR A 249 -5.64 -6.17 14.16
C TYR A 249 -4.12 -6.21 14.19
N VAL A 250 -3.47 -5.99 13.06
CA VAL A 250 -2.02 -5.80 12.97
C VAL A 250 -1.75 -4.58 12.08
N ASP A 251 -0.95 -3.61 12.53
CA ASP A 251 -0.59 -2.42 11.74
C ASP A 251 0.49 -2.69 10.67
N TYR A 252 0.90 -3.95 10.52
CA TYR A 252 1.94 -4.44 9.62
C TYR A 252 1.38 -5.52 8.68
N PRO A 253 2.04 -5.78 7.53
CA PRO A 253 1.64 -6.86 6.64
C PRO A 253 1.84 -8.25 7.28
N VAL A 254 0.84 -9.12 7.09
CA VAL A 254 0.78 -10.47 7.67
C VAL A 254 0.68 -11.51 6.57
N ALA A 255 1.46 -12.59 6.70
CA ALA A 255 1.38 -13.75 5.82
C ALA A 255 0.87 -15.00 6.56
N ASN A 256 0.27 -15.91 5.78
CA ASN A 256 -0.08 -17.27 6.22
C ASN A 256 -0.98 -17.33 7.47
N PHE A 257 -1.91 -16.38 7.61
CA PHE A 257 -2.87 -16.40 8.71
C PHE A 257 -3.75 -17.64 8.65
N LYS A 258 -3.70 -18.46 9.70
CA LYS A 258 -4.45 -19.71 9.82
C LYS A 258 -4.99 -19.86 11.23
N THR A 259 -6.19 -20.43 11.34
CA THR A 259 -6.82 -20.78 12.62
C THR A 259 -7.02 -22.29 12.72
N ARG A 260 -6.89 -22.85 13.92
CA ARG A 260 -7.14 -24.26 14.21
C ARG A 260 -7.64 -24.41 15.65
N GLY A 261 -8.93 -24.73 15.82
CA GLY A 261 -9.56 -24.78 17.14
C GLY A 261 -9.38 -23.45 17.88
N ARG A 262 -8.87 -23.51 19.12
CA ARG A 262 -8.58 -22.35 19.98
C ARG A 262 -7.17 -21.77 19.77
N SER A 263 -6.69 -21.80 18.53
CA SER A 263 -5.35 -21.31 18.17
C SER A 263 -5.32 -20.63 16.81
N ALA A 264 -4.40 -19.67 16.66
CA ALA A 264 -4.10 -19.04 15.38
C ALA A 264 -2.58 -18.89 15.20
N SER A 265 -2.12 -18.90 13.96
CA SER A 265 -0.71 -18.70 13.63
C SER A 265 -0.55 -17.90 12.35
N PHE A 266 0.48 -17.06 12.30
CA PHE A 266 0.81 -16.22 11.14
C PHE A 266 2.25 -15.72 11.22
N LYS A 267 2.75 -15.12 10.14
CA LYS A 267 4.05 -14.44 10.09
C LYS A 267 3.83 -12.94 9.96
N ILE A 268 4.45 -12.14 10.82
CA ILE A 268 4.60 -10.71 10.62
C ILE A 268 5.69 -10.52 9.56
N LEU A 269 5.37 -9.86 8.46
CA LEU A 269 6.36 -9.52 7.42
C LEU A 269 7.17 -8.27 7.83
N GLY A 270 8.22 -7.95 7.08
CA GLY A 270 9.08 -6.79 7.35
C GLY A 270 10.35 -7.14 8.10
N ASN A 271 11.02 -6.09 8.58
CA ASN A 271 12.36 -6.16 9.14
C ASN A 271 12.34 -6.30 10.68
N GLU A 272 13.23 -7.13 11.23
CA GLU A 272 13.29 -7.41 12.68
C GLU A 272 13.75 -6.22 13.54
N LEU A 273 14.32 -5.18 12.92
CA LEU A 273 14.75 -3.96 13.58
C LEU A 273 13.57 -3.11 14.10
N ILE A 274 12.36 -3.30 13.56
CA ILE A 274 11.17 -2.52 13.95
C ILE A 274 10.10 -3.43 14.55
N GLN A 275 9.33 -2.87 15.48
CA GLN A 275 8.18 -3.51 16.10
C GLN A 275 6.87 -2.97 15.53
N CYS A 276 5.93 -3.89 15.30
CA CYS A 276 4.55 -3.63 14.92
C CYS A 276 3.61 -3.61 16.15
N ARG A 277 2.43 -3.02 15.98
CA ARG A 277 1.31 -3.12 16.92
C ARG A 277 0.41 -4.26 16.47
N MET A 278 0.15 -5.15 17.41
CA MET A 278 -0.85 -6.19 17.25
C MET A 278 -1.92 -6.00 18.33
N VAL A 279 -3.19 -5.89 17.95
CA VAL A 279 -4.28 -5.59 18.88
C VAL A 279 -5.35 -6.67 18.80
N MET A 280 -5.69 -7.25 19.94
CA MET A 280 -6.91 -8.04 20.09
C MET A 280 -8.06 -7.06 20.26
N VAL A 281 -8.89 -6.97 19.24
CA VAL A 281 -10.02 -6.05 19.17
C VAL A 281 -11.25 -6.79 19.67
N LYS A 282 -11.79 -6.32 20.80
CA LYS A 282 -13.06 -6.81 21.33
C LYS A 282 -14.18 -6.46 20.35
N VAL A 283 -15.01 -7.43 20.02
CA VAL A 283 -16.22 -7.23 19.21
C VAL A 283 -17.43 -7.57 20.08
N GLY A 284 -18.42 -6.68 20.13
CA GLY A 284 -19.60 -6.87 20.97
C GLY A 284 -19.33 -6.66 22.46
N ASP A 285 -20.20 -7.22 23.31
CA ASP A 285 -20.24 -6.89 24.74
C ASP A 285 -19.42 -7.82 25.63
N LYS A 286 -19.11 -9.05 25.17
CA LYS A 286 -18.35 -10.02 25.94
C LYS A 286 -16.91 -9.56 26.18
N LYS A 287 -16.34 -9.92 27.33
CA LYS A 287 -14.91 -9.68 27.58
C LYS A 287 -14.08 -10.56 26.65
N LEU A 288 -12.88 -10.08 26.29
CA LEU A 288 -11.92 -10.91 25.58
C LEU A 288 -11.61 -12.17 26.42
N PRO A 289 -11.43 -13.34 25.76
CA PRO A 289 -10.97 -14.54 26.44
C PRO A 289 -9.56 -14.35 27.01
N GLU A 290 -9.11 -15.30 27.82
CA GLU A 290 -7.71 -15.35 28.23
C GLU A 290 -6.85 -15.69 27.01
N ILE A 291 -6.03 -14.75 26.54
CA ILE A 291 -5.22 -14.88 25.32
C ILE A 291 -3.75 -14.99 25.71
N THR A 292 -3.07 -15.99 25.17
CA THR A 292 -1.61 -16.16 25.22
C THR A 292 -1.03 -15.92 23.84
N VAL A 293 0.03 -15.09 23.77
CA VAL A 293 0.76 -14.76 22.55
C VAL A 293 2.21 -15.17 22.72
N SER A 294 2.78 -15.89 21.77
CA SER A 294 4.21 -16.23 21.78
C SER A 294 4.80 -16.23 20.36
N ASP A 295 6.11 -16.06 20.28
CA ASP A 295 6.85 -16.35 19.05
C ASP A 295 6.93 -17.87 18.87
N LYS A 296 6.73 -18.35 17.65
CA LYS A 296 6.82 -19.78 17.35
C LYS A 296 8.26 -20.25 17.52
N GLY A 297 8.45 -21.28 18.35
CA GLY A 297 9.78 -21.77 18.73
C GLY A 297 10.37 -21.11 19.97
N SER A 298 9.64 -20.19 20.61
CA SER A 298 9.99 -19.60 21.90
C SER A 298 8.91 -19.92 22.94
N ASP A 299 9.33 -20.29 24.15
CA ASP A 299 8.42 -20.45 25.30
C ASP A 299 8.10 -19.10 25.96
N LYS A 300 8.70 -18.00 25.47
CA LYS A 300 8.47 -16.66 26.02
C LYS A 300 7.11 -16.12 25.56
N VAL A 301 6.22 -15.94 26.52
CA VAL A 301 4.93 -15.28 26.32
C VAL A 301 5.12 -13.76 26.25
N LEU A 302 4.51 -13.13 25.25
CA LEU A 302 4.48 -11.68 25.11
C LEU A 302 3.49 -11.07 26.10
N LYS A 303 3.88 -9.95 26.73
CA LYS A 303 3.02 -9.23 27.68
C LYS A 303 2.10 -8.26 26.92
N GLY A 304 0.80 -8.45 27.09
CA GLY A 304 -0.21 -7.54 26.56
C GLY A 304 -0.41 -6.30 27.45
N LYS A 305 -0.72 -5.17 26.82
CA LYS A 305 -1.14 -3.92 27.47
C LYS A 305 -2.64 -3.73 27.23
N ALA A 306 -3.41 -3.63 28.32
CA ALA A 306 -4.84 -3.36 28.22
C ALA A 306 -5.10 -1.96 27.63
N LEU A 307 -6.04 -1.88 26.70
CA LEU A 307 -6.53 -0.65 26.07
C LEU A 307 -8.04 -0.52 26.32
N LYS A 308 -8.56 0.72 26.39
CA LYS A 308 -10.00 0.97 26.48
C LYS A 308 -10.66 0.84 25.09
N PRO A 309 -11.90 0.33 24.98
CA PRO A 309 -12.79 -0.17 26.04
C PRO A 309 -12.71 -1.70 26.26
N GLY A 310 -11.51 -2.28 26.36
CA GLY A 310 -11.30 -3.72 26.65
C GLY A 310 -10.46 -4.47 25.60
N ASN A 311 -9.74 -3.75 24.75
CA ASN A 311 -8.79 -4.32 23.80
C ASN A 311 -7.47 -4.67 24.49
N ILE A 312 -6.62 -5.48 23.84
CA ILE A 312 -5.27 -5.79 24.34
C ILE A 312 -4.26 -5.55 23.22
N GLU A 313 -3.28 -4.67 23.45
CA GLU A 313 -2.17 -4.42 22.53
C GLU A 313 -0.93 -5.24 22.90
N TYR A 314 -0.24 -5.73 21.88
CA TYR A 314 1.05 -6.38 21.95
C TYR A 314 2.02 -5.65 21.02
N ARG A 315 3.30 -5.59 21.41
CA ARG A 315 4.40 -5.15 20.56
C ARG A 315 5.14 -6.38 20.05
N VAL A 316 5.27 -6.50 18.74
CA VAL A 316 5.79 -7.71 18.08
C VAL A 316 6.83 -7.29 17.06
N GLY A 317 7.97 -7.99 16.97
CA GLY A 317 9.01 -7.67 15.98
C GLY A 317 8.59 -8.07 14.56
N GLY A 318 9.07 -7.32 13.56
CA GLY A 318 8.99 -7.73 12.15
C GLY A 318 9.70 -9.05 11.89
N GLY A 319 9.26 -9.79 10.88
CA GLY A 319 9.84 -11.09 10.49
C GLY A 319 9.51 -12.27 11.41
N ARG A 320 8.77 -12.07 12.51
CA ARG A 320 8.46 -13.10 13.50
C ARG A 320 7.28 -13.98 13.09
N GLU A 321 7.36 -15.27 13.43
CA GLU A 321 6.19 -16.18 13.40
C GLU A 321 5.48 -16.15 14.74
N ILE A 322 4.19 -15.86 14.73
CA ILE A 322 3.37 -15.67 15.92
C ILE A 322 2.39 -16.82 16.10
N LYS A 323 2.22 -17.25 17.35
CA LYS A 323 1.22 -18.20 17.79
C LYS A 323 0.32 -17.54 18.84
N LEU A 324 -0.98 -17.63 18.59
CA LEU A 324 -2.04 -17.20 19.50
C LEU A 324 -2.77 -18.43 20.05
N LEU A 325 -3.07 -18.42 21.34
CA LEU A 325 -3.90 -19.41 22.03
C LEU A 325 -4.93 -18.68 22.89
N TRP A 326 -6.17 -19.16 22.92
CA TRP A 326 -7.21 -18.60 23.80
C TRP A 326 -8.06 -19.68 24.47
N LYS A 327 -8.76 -19.33 25.55
CA LYS A 327 -9.63 -20.24 26.30
C LYS A 327 -11.04 -19.71 26.44
#